data_AF-A0A0F8VM60-F1
#
_entry.id   AF-A0A0F8VM60-F1
#
_cell.length_a   1.000
_cell.length_b   1.000
_cell.length_c   1.000
_cell.angle_alpha   90.00
_cell.angle_beta   90.00
_cell.angle_gamma   90.00
#
_symmetry.space_group_name_H-M   'P 1'
#
loop_
_entity.id
_entity.type
_entity.pdbx_description
1 polymer ?
#
loop_
_entity_poly.entity_id
_entity_poly.type
_entity_poly.pdbx_seq_one_letter_code
_entity_poly.pdbx_strand_id
1 'polypeptide(L)'
;LAKNILTFTILFDGIPMVYQGQEQHFSGAHDPENREALWLSNYNTDAPLYNVIKTLNRLRKHAIQIDPNYIDTQTYPVYRGPSEMGFRKGREGRQIVMVLSTQGSKSGEYTIRMMNGYQPSYVVIDVFTCRTYTVNDMGELRLEMDKGEPRVLYPVNLMYGSGLCGYGTAKVTYLDFVRNQSSPSPTPTSSEGWVPRGDLQESCYQM
;
A
#
# COMPACT_ATOMS: atom_id res chain seq x y z
N LEU A 1 -8.91 18.28 -0.64
CA LEU A 1 -10.18 17.68 -0.16
C LEU A 1 -10.77 16.67 -1.15
N ALA A 2 -10.92 16.99 -2.44
CA ALA A 2 -11.44 16.05 -3.44
C ALA A 2 -10.71 14.68 -3.47
N LYS A 3 -9.37 14.67 -3.37
CA LYS A 3 -8.59 13.43 -3.25
C LYS A 3 -9.00 12.57 -2.05
N ASN A 4 -9.30 13.16 -0.89
CA ASN A 4 -9.74 12.44 0.31
C ASN A 4 -11.10 11.77 0.09
N ILE A 5 -12.06 12.50 -0.50
CA ILE A 5 -13.41 11.95 -0.77
C ILE A 5 -13.31 10.79 -1.76
N LEU A 6 -12.54 10.93 -2.85
CA LEU A 6 -12.34 9.83 -3.80
C LEU A 6 -11.65 8.62 -3.14
N THR A 7 -10.68 8.86 -2.24
CA THR A 7 -10.03 7.79 -1.47
C THR A 7 -11.04 7.03 -0.62
N PHE A 8 -11.89 7.75 0.11
CA PHE A 8 -12.98 7.16 0.88
C PHE A 8 -13.93 6.38 -0.03
N THR A 9 -14.50 7.01 -1.06
CA THR A 9 -15.47 6.39 -1.97
C THR A 9 -14.92 5.10 -2.61
N ILE A 10 -13.63 5.08 -3.00
CA ILE A 10 -13.05 3.92 -3.68
C ILE A 10 -12.66 2.81 -2.71
N LEU A 11 -12.21 3.10 -1.50
CA LEU A 11 -11.66 2.08 -0.58
C LEU A 11 -12.60 1.69 0.56
N PHE A 12 -13.69 2.42 0.78
CA PHE A 12 -14.70 2.06 1.77
C PHE A 12 -15.59 0.89 1.30
N ASP A 13 -16.52 0.49 2.15
CA ASP A 13 -17.45 -0.61 1.91
C ASP A 13 -18.41 -0.32 0.74
N GLY A 14 -18.81 -1.41 0.05
CA GLY A 14 -19.72 -1.35 -1.08
C GLY A 14 -19.03 -1.23 -2.45
N ILE A 15 -19.83 -0.88 -3.45
CA ILE A 15 -19.39 -0.69 -4.84
C ILE A 15 -19.07 0.79 -5.03
N PRO A 16 -17.81 1.15 -5.36
CA PRO A 16 -17.44 2.54 -5.53
C PRO A 16 -18.08 3.13 -6.79
N MET A 17 -18.71 4.29 -6.64
CA MET A 17 -19.35 5.03 -7.74
C MET A 17 -18.71 6.40 -7.86
N VAL A 18 -18.26 6.74 -9.07
CA VAL A 18 -17.69 8.06 -9.41
C VAL A 18 -18.53 8.64 -10.54
N TYR A 19 -18.98 9.89 -10.38
CA TYR A 19 -19.76 10.57 -11.42
C TYR A 19 -18.84 11.19 -12.45
N GLN A 20 -19.22 11.14 -13.73
CA GLN A 20 -18.40 11.68 -14.82
C GLN A 20 -18.04 13.15 -14.57
N GLY A 21 -16.80 13.53 -14.89
CA GLY A 21 -16.30 14.88 -14.65
C GLY A 21 -15.69 15.08 -13.26
N GLN A 22 -15.97 14.22 -12.27
CA GLN A 22 -15.28 14.28 -10.97
C GLN A 22 -13.78 14.05 -11.12
N GLU A 23 -13.36 13.16 -12.02
CA GLU A 23 -11.96 12.91 -12.35
C GLU A 23 -11.27 14.11 -13.02
N GLN A 24 -12.06 15.02 -13.61
CA GLN A 24 -11.63 16.27 -14.23
C GLN A 24 -11.84 17.49 -13.33
N HIS A 25 -12.32 17.29 -12.11
CA HIS A 25 -12.59 18.34 -11.13
C HIS A 25 -13.61 19.39 -11.62
N PHE A 26 -14.65 18.93 -12.33
CA PHE A 26 -15.80 19.75 -12.71
C PHE A 26 -16.49 20.38 -11.49
N SER A 27 -17.10 21.55 -11.67
CA SER A 27 -17.52 22.44 -10.59
C SER A 27 -18.98 22.90 -10.66
N GLY A 28 -19.77 22.37 -11.58
CA GLY A 28 -21.20 22.62 -11.69
C GLY A 28 -21.93 22.26 -10.40
N ALA A 29 -22.74 23.20 -9.89
CA ALA A 29 -23.28 23.08 -8.54
C ALA A 29 -24.59 22.29 -8.49
N HIS A 30 -25.58 22.68 -9.30
CA HIS A 30 -26.94 22.15 -9.27
C HIS A 30 -27.45 21.86 -10.69
N ASP A 31 -28.59 21.21 -10.83
CA ASP A 31 -29.20 20.96 -12.15
C ASP A 31 -29.58 22.31 -12.80
N PRO A 32 -29.15 22.61 -14.05
CA PRO A 32 -28.45 21.75 -15.02
C PRO A 32 -26.93 21.91 -15.09
N GLU A 33 -26.35 22.81 -14.30
CA GLU A 33 -24.91 23.11 -14.29
C GLU A 33 -24.05 21.89 -13.95
N ASN A 34 -24.53 20.94 -13.14
CA ASN A 34 -23.83 19.70 -12.76
C ASN A 34 -23.88 18.58 -13.83
N ARG A 35 -24.26 18.93 -15.07
CA ARG A 35 -24.33 18.04 -16.24
C ARG A 35 -23.34 18.47 -17.31
N GLU A 36 -22.14 18.90 -16.92
CA GLU A 36 -21.15 19.38 -17.88
C GLU A 36 -20.71 18.28 -18.84
N ALA A 37 -20.45 18.69 -20.07
CA ALA A 37 -19.99 17.83 -21.14
C ALA A 37 -18.54 17.36 -20.90
N LEU A 38 -18.35 16.07 -20.61
CA LEU A 38 -17.02 15.49 -20.34
C LEU A 38 -16.02 15.74 -21.47
N TRP A 39 -16.46 15.72 -22.73
CA TRP A 39 -15.57 15.91 -23.88
C TRP A 39 -14.87 17.28 -23.89
N LEU A 40 -15.40 18.29 -23.20
CA LEU A 40 -14.75 19.61 -23.06
C LEU A 40 -13.46 19.55 -22.23
N SER A 41 -13.28 18.51 -21.42
CA SER A 41 -12.02 18.27 -20.69
C SER A 41 -10.88 17.75 -21.57
N ASN A 42 -11.15 17.44 -22.85
CA ASN A 42 -10.25 16.69 -23.74
C ASN A 42 -9.82 15.32 -23.20
N TYR A 43 -10.58 14.74 -22.26
CA TYR A 43 -10.28 13.45 -21.63
C TYR A 43 -8.88 13.40 -21.02
N ASN A 44 -8.45 14.49 -20.36
CA ASN A 44 -7.12 14.60 -19.79
C ASN A 44 -6.85 13.48 -18.76
N THR A 45 -6.01 12.51 -19.12
CA THR A 45 -5.63 11.39 -18.25
C THR A 45 -4.53 11.72 -17.25
N ASP A 46 -3.95 12.92 -17.35
CA ASP A 46 -2.94 13.43 -16.42
C ASP A 46 -3.57 14.27 -15.30
N ALA A 47 -4.89 14.49 -15.34
CA ALA A 47 -5.62 15.21 -14.31
C ALA A 47 -5.36 14.60 -12.91
N PRO A 48 -5.17 15.43 -11.85
CA PRO A 48 -4.81 14.93 -10.53
C PRO A 48 -5.80 13.90 -9.96
N LEU A 49 -7.11 14.11 -10.16
CA LEU A 49 -8.14 13.21 -9.64
C LEU A 49 -8.26 11.93 -10.48
N TYR A 50 -8.04 12.01 -11.80
CA TYR A 50 -7.89 10.84 -12.66
C TYR A 50 -6.78 9.90 -12.17
N ASN A 51 -5.60 10.45 -11.88
CA ASN A 51 -4.47 9.66 -11.39
C ASN A 51 -4.73 9.06 -10.00
N VAL A 52 -5.44 9.77 -9.11
CA VAL A 52 -5.88 9.22 -7.82
C VAL A 52 -6.82 8.03 -8.02
N ILE A 53 -7.83 8.16 -8.88
CA ILE A 53 -8.80 7.08 -9.18
C ILE A 53 -8.08 5.87 -9.78
N LYS A 54 -7.13 6.10 -10.69
CA LYS A 54 -6.31 5.05 -11.32
C LYS A 54 -5.50 4.27 -10.29
N THR A 55 -4.77 4.97 -9.40
CA THR A 55 -3.97 4.35 -8.34
C THR A 55 -4.82 3.55 -7.37
N LEU A 56 -5.93 4.12 -6.90
CA LEU A 56 -6.81 3.48 -5.91
C LEU A 56 -7.51 2.23 -6.48
N ASN A 57 -8.01 2.29 -7.72
CA ASN A 57 -8.61 1.11 -8.36
C ASN A 57 -7.59 0.00 -8.59
N ARG A 58 -6.35 0.36 -8.97
CA ARG A 58 -5.27 -0.62 -9.11
C ARG A 58 -4.97 -1.31 -7.78
N LEU A 59 -4.85 -0.54 -6.69
CA LEU A 59 -4.63 -1.11 -5.36
C LEU A 59 -5.82 -1.99 -4.92
N ARG A 60 -7.06 -1.51 -5.05
CA ARG A 60 -8.26 -2.26 -4.66
C ARG A 60 -8.35 -3.58 -5.43
N LYS A 61 -8.11 -3.57 -6.74
CA LYS A 61 -8.07 -4.79 -7.56
C LYS A 61 -6.98 -5.75 -7.10
N HIS A 62 -5.80 -5.22 -6.78
CA HIS A 62 -4.67 -6.02 -6.29
C HIS A 62 -4.99 -6.68 -4.94
N ALA A 63 -5.56 -5.94 -3.99
CA ALA A 63 -5.95 -6.48 -2.70
C ALA A 63 -7.02 -7.58 -2.83
N ILE A 64 -8.01 -7.41 -3.70
CA ILE A 64 -9.02 -8.44 -4.01
C ILE A 64 -8.38 -9.68 -4.63
N GLN A 65 -7.38 -9.51 -5.50
CA GLN A 65 -6.68 -10.62 -6.14
C GLN A 65 -5.88 -11.44 -5.12
N ILE A 66 -5.22 -10.77 -4.17
CA ILE A 66 -4.45 -11.41 -3.10
C ILE A 66 -5.38 -12.12 -2.12
N ASP A 67 -6.42 -11.43 -1.65
CA ASP A 67 -7.40 -11.96 -0.71
C ASP A 67 -8.82 -11.64 -1.20
N PRO A 68 -9.51 -12.62 -1.82
CA PRO A 68 -10.88 -12.44 -2.28
C PRO A 68 -11.85 -11.98 -1.17
N ASN A 69 -11.58 -12.29 0.10
CA ASN A 69 -12.44 -11.86 1.22
C ASN A 69 -12.27 -10.37 1.57
N TYR A 70 -11.37 -9.65 0.90
CA TYR A 70 -11.25 -8.20 1.08
C TYR A 70 -12.60 -7.49 0.88
N ILE A 71 -13.40 -7.94 -0.08
CA ILE A 71 -14.72 -7.35 -0.38
C ILE A 71 -15.70 -7.56 0.78
N ASP A 72 -15.70 -8.75 1.39
CA ASP A 72 -16.62 -9.15 2.46
C ASP A 72 -16.21 -8.63 3.84
N THR A 73 -14.94 -8.23 4.00
CA THR A 73 -14.44 -7.69 5.27
C THR A 73 -14.97 -6.27 5.48
N GLN A 74 -15.70 -6.02 6.56
CA GLN A 74 -16.19 -4.67 6.88
C GLN A 74 -15.05 -3.70 7.17
N THR A 75 -15.22 -2.44 6.76
CA THR A 75 -14.29 -1.36 7.09
C THR A 75 -14.41 -1.00 8.57
N TYR A 76 -13.27 -0.84 9.24
CA TYR A 76 -13.20 -0.51 10.66
C TYR A 76 -12.38 0.78 10.91
N PRO A 77 -12.87 1.74 11.70
CA PRO A 77 -12.10 2.93 12.05
C PRO A 77 -10.96 2.58 13.01
N VAL A 78 -9.73 2.98 12.67
CA VAL A 78 -8.52 2.68 13.45
C VAL A 78 -7.85 3.92 14.04
N TYR A 79 -8.19 5.09 13.54
CA TYR A 79 -7.59 6.34 14.00
C TYR A 79 -8.58 7.50 13.90
N ARG A 80 -8.55 8.37 14.89
CA ARG A 80 -9.25 9.67 14.90
C ARG A 80 -8.29 10.72 15.44
N GLY A 81 -7.91 11.65 14.59
CA GLY A 81 -7.17 12.85 14.95
C GLY A 81 -8.10 14.07 15.06
N PRO A 82 -7.54 15.27 15.26
CA PRO A 82 -8.28 16.53 15.19
C PRO A 82 -8.89 16.79 13.81
N SER A 83 -8.17 16.41 12.75
CA SER A 83 -8.57 16.62 11.35
C SER A 83 -8.44 15.36 10.49
N GLU A 84 -8.07 14.24 11.10
CA GLU A 84 -7.78 12.98 10.41
C GLU A 84 -8.73 11.87 10.84
N MET A 85 -9.04 10.99 9.89
CA MET A 85 -9.73 9.74 10.17
C MET A 85 -9.04 8.61 9.42
N GLY A 86 -8.67 7.56 10.15
CA GLY A 86 -8.04 6.37 9.61
C GLY A 86 -8.98 5.19 9.65
N PHE A 87 -8.98 4.40 8.58
CA PHE A 87 -9.80 3.21 8.42
C PHE A 87 -8.94 2.04 7.94
N ARG A 88 -9.27 0.83 8.37
CA ARG A 88 -8.71 -0.41 7.82
C ARG A 88 -9.80 -1.24 7.16
N LYS A 89 -9.46 -1.90 6.05
CA LYS A 89 -10.32 -2.89 5.38
C LYS A 89 -9.48 -4.05 4.87
N GLY A 90 -9.97 -5.28 5.08
CA GLY A 90 -9.28 -6.53 4.73
C GLY A 90 -8.79 -7.28 5.97
N ARG A 91 -8.40 -8.55 5.78
CA ARG A 91 -7.90 -9.42 6.86
C ARG A 91 -6.58 -8.89 7.41
N GLU A 92 -6.33 -9.15 8.69
CA GLU A 92 -5.09 -8.78 9.38
C GLU A 92 -3.84 -9.30 8.62
N GLY A 93 -2.82 -8.45 8.50
CA GLY A 93 -1.62 -8.66 7.69
C GLY A 93 -1.79 -8.43 6.18
N ARG A 94 -3.01 -8.16 5.70
CA ARG A 94 -3.34 -7.97 4.27
C ARG A 94 -4.27 -6.79 4.03
N GLN A 95 -4.59 -6.04 5.08
CA GLN A 95 -5.49 -4.92 5.04
C GLN A 95 -4.89 -3.76 4.24
N ILE A 96 -5.77 -2.95 3.66
CA ILE A 96 -5.46 -1.59 3.26
C ILE A 96 -5.82 -0.68 4.44
N VAL A 97 -4.93 0.25 4.78
CA VAL A 97 -5.23 1.31 5.75
C VAL A 97 -5.26 2.64 5.02
N MET A 98 -6.41 3.31 5.00
CA MET A 98 -6.53 4.67 4.46
C MET A 98 -6.59 5.68 5.59
N VAL A 99 -5.87 6.79 5.46
CA VAL A 99 -5.90 7.93 6.37
C VAL A 99 -6.30 9.15 5.57
N LEU A 100 -7.41 9.77 5.98
CA LEU A 100 -8.00 10.93 5.33
C LEU A 100 -7.75 12.16 6.18
N SER A 101 -7.71 13.34 5.55
CA SER A 101 -7.55 14.63 6.24
C SER A 101 -8.53 15.69 5.73
N THR A 102 -8.95 16.57 6.65
CA THR A 102 -9.79 17.75 6.35
C THR A 102 -9.00 19.06 6.30
N GLN A 103 -7.68 19.06 6.54
CA GLN A 103 -6.88 20.30 6.65
C GLN A 103 -6.73 21.09 5.34
N GLY A 104 -6.94 20.46 4.18
CA GLY A 104 -6.84 21.12 2.87
C GLY A 104 -5.41 21.40 2.41
N SER A 105 -5.27 21.91 1.17
CA SER A 105 -3.99 22.00 0.46
C SER A 105 -3.00 23.03 1.00
N LYS A 106 -3.43 23.90 1.91
CA LYS A 106 -2.60 24.95 2.52
C LYS A 106 -2.01 24.53 3.87
N SER A 107 -2.33 23.34 4.37
CA SER A 107 -1.75 22.84 5.62
C SER A 107 -0.26 22.54 5.45
N GLY A 108 0.52 22.77 6.51
CA GLY A 108 1.93 22.36 6.55
C GLY A 108 2.11 20.87 6.84
N GLU A 109 3.37 20.46 6.94
CA GLU A 109 3.78 19.12 7.32
C GLU A 109 3.53 18.87 8.82
N TYR A 110 3.08 17.66 9.13
CA TYR A 110 2.95 17.16 10.50
C TYR A 110 3.00 15.64 10.52
N THR A 111 3.13 15.05 11.71
CA THR A 111 3.17 13.60 11.87
C THR A 111 2.04 13.16 12.79
N ILE A 112 1.24 12.20 12.34
CA ILE A 112 0.28 11.50 13.20
C ILE A 112 0.91 10.23 13.78
N ARG A 113 0.43 9.81 14.95
CA ARG A 113 0.83 8.56 15.61
C ARG A 113 -0.36 7.63 15.67
N MET A 114 -0.30 6.51 14.97
CA MET A 114 -1.40 5.56 14.82
C MET A 114 -1.01 4.19 15.37
N MET A 115 -1.75 3.68 16.36
CA MET A 115 -1.45 2.41 17.04
C MET A 115 -2.14 1.19 16.41
N ASN A 116 -3.31 1.37 15.79
CA ASN A 116 -4.21 0.27 15.42
C ASN A 116 -4.25 -0.01 13.90
N GLY A 117 -3.22 0.41 13.17
CA GLY A 117 -3.14 0.19 11.72
C GLY A 117 -2.69 -1.22 11.34
N TYR A 118 -1.56 -1.64 11.93
CA TYR A 118 -0.87 -2.91 11.67
C TYR A 118 -0.16 -3.38 12.94
N GLN A 119 0.19 -4.67 13.00
CA GLN A 119 0.98 -5.24 14.08
C GLN A 119 2.43 -4.71 14.08
N PRO A 120 3.16 -4.82 15.21
CA PRO A 120 4.58 -4.49 15.28
C PRO A 120 5.42 -5.14 14.17
N SER A 121 6.50 -4.46 13.78
CA SER A 121 7.48 -4.89 12.77
C SER A 121 6.96 -5.00 11.33
N TYR A 122 5.68 -4.67 11.06
CA TYR A 122 5.21 -4.53 9.68
C TYR A 122 5.90 -3.36 8.99
N VAL A 123 6.31 -3.58 7.74
CA VAL A 123 6.76 -2.53 6.83
C VAL A 123 5.66 -2.29 5.81
N VAL A 124 5.17 -1.04 5.75
CA VAL A 124 4.06 -0.63 4.90
C VAL A 124 4.52 0.47 3.96
N ILE A 125 3.89 0.59 2.80
CA ILE A 125 4.16 1.64 1.82
C ILE A 125 2.91 2.49 1.61
N ASP A 126 3.07 3.81 1.57
CA ASP A 126 2.02 4.70 1.08
C ASP A 126 2.01 4.68 -0.45
N VAL A 127 0.92 4.23 -1.06
CA VAL A 127 0.85 4.03 -2.52
C VAL A 127 0.81 5.33 -3.32
N PHE A 128 0.56 6.47 -2.67
CA PHE A 128 0.61 7.78 -3.32
C PHE A 128 2.03 8.36 -3.37
N THR A 129 2.76 8.32 -2.25
CA THR A 129 4.11 8.88 -2.15
C THR A 129 5.22 7.86 -2.40
N CYS A 130 4.87 6.57 -2.41
CA CYS A 130 5.78 5.43 -2.44
C CYS A 130 6.84 5.43 -1.33
N ARG A 131 6.56 6.13 -0.23
CA ARG A 131 7.36 6.09 0.99
C ARG A 131 7.00 4.90 1.86
N THR A 132 8.02 4.25 2.41
CA THR A 132 7.86 3.14 3.33
C THR A 132 7.92 3.59 4.78
N TYR A 133 7.12 2.97 5.63
CA TYR A 133 7.07 3.20 7.06
C TYR A 133 7.13 1.87 7.79
N THR A 134 7.86 1.84 8.91
CA THR A 134 7.96 0.66 9.77
C THR A 134 7.17 0.90 11.04
N VAL A 135 6.30 -0.05 11.38
CA VAL A 135 5.60 -0.06 12.67
C VAL A 135 6.58 -0.48 13.74
N ASN A 136 6.73 0.34 14.78
CA ASN A 136 7.68 0.03 15.84
C ASN A 136 7.21 -1.13 16.74
N ASP A 137 8.06 -1.55 17.67
CA ASP A 137 7.80 -2.69 18.56
C ASP A 137 6.58 -2.49 19.49
N MET A 138 6.13 -1.24 19.66
CA MET A 138 4.92 -0.91 20.42
C MET A 138 3.64 -0.90 19.56
N GLY A 139 3.74 -1.15 18.25
CA GLY A 139 2.61 -1.07 17.32
C GLY A 139 2.33 0.35 16.82
N GLU A 140 3.18 1.34 17.13
CA GLU A 140 3.01 2.72 16.67
C GLU A 140 3.55 2.89 15.25
N LEU A 141 2.69 3.43 14.37
CA LEU A 141 3.06 3.95 13.06
C LEU A 141 3.11 5.48 13.12
N ARG A 142 4.30 6.05 12.87
CA ARG A 142 4.49 7.50 12.68
C ARG A 142 4.31 7.84 11.20
N LEU A 143 3.15 8.41 10.87
CA LEU A 143 2.77 8.70 9.49
C LEU A 143 2.91 10.19 9.20
N GLU A 144 3.70 10.51 8.18
CA GLU A 144 3.91 11.88 7.71
C GLU A 144 2.73 12.33 6.85
N MET A 145 2.16 13.47 7.23
CA MET A 145 1.04 14.12 6.56
C MET A 145 1.51 15.48 6.04
N ASP A 146 1.03 15.88 4.87
CA ASP A 146 1.31 17.18 4.26
C ASP A 146 0.14 17.60 3.36
N LYS A 147 -0.11 18.91 3.23
CA LYS A 147 -1.11 19.52 2.32
C LYS A 147 -2.52 18.90 2.39
N GLY A 148 -2.90 18.37 3.55
CA GLY A 148 -4.17 17.67 3.76
C GLY A 148 -4.41 16.53 2.77
N GLU A 149 -3.36 15.93 2.21
CA GLU A 149 -3.47 14.81 1.28
C GLU A 149 -3.80 13.50 2.01
N PRO A 150 -4.55 12.58 1.36
CA PRO A 150 -4.76 11.25 1.91
C PRO A 150 -3.46 10.44 1.90
N ARG A 151 -3.40 9.46 2.78
CA ARG A 151 -2.39 8.38 2.76
C ARG A 151 -3.10 7.04 2.64
N VAL A 152 -2.54 6.14 1.85
CA VAL A 152 -3.09 4.79 1.67
C VAL A 152 -1.97 3.78 1.78
N LEU A 153 -1.98 3.05 2.88
CA LEU A 153 -0.92 2.15 3.28
C LEU A 153 -1.27 0.72 2.91
N TYR A 154 -0.28 -0.01 2.38
CA TYR A 154 -0.37 -1.44 2.11
C TYR A 154 0.94 -2.15 2.50
N PRO A 155 0.91 -3.43 2.94
CA PRO A 155 2.13 -4.15 3.32
C PRO A 155 3.11 -4.31 2.15
N VAL A 156 4.38 -3.94 2.37
CA VAL A 156 5.44 -3.98 1.35
C VAL A 156 5.64 -5.39 0.81
N ASN A 157 5.59 -6.40 1.68
CA ASN A 157 5.73 -7.80 1.32
C ASN A 157 4.60 -8.32 0.41
N LEU A 158 3.51 -7.57 0.23
CA LEU A 158 2.39 -7.91 -0.65
C LEU A 158 2.34 -7.03 -1.92
N MET A 159 3.33 -6.18 -2.15
CA MET A 159 3.33 -5.25 -3.29
C MET A 159 3.68 -5.88 -4.63
N TYR A 160 4.35 -7.04 -4.64
CA TYR A 160 4.66 -7.74 -5.89
C TYR A 160 3.38 -8.04 -6.68
N GLY A 161 3.38 -7.72 -7.97
CA GLY A 161 2.22 -7.88 -8.84
C GLY A 161 1.24 -6.70 -8.86
N SER A 162 1.40 -5.71 -7.98
CA SER A 162 0.47 -4.58 -7.85
C SER A 162 0.51 -3.58 -9.01
N GLY A 163 1.63 -3.45 -9.72
CA GLY A 163 1.81 -2.38 -10.70
C GLY A 163 1.91 -0.97 -10.07
N LEU A 164 2.19 -0.85 -8.78
CA LEU A 164 2.32 0.40 -8.03
C LEU A 164 3.73 0.57 -7.48
N CYS A 165 4.21 1.80 -7.29
CA CYS A 165 5.49 2.11 -6.63
C CYS A 165 6.71 1.31 -7.15
N GLY A 166 6.80 1.12 -8.47
CA GLY A 166 7.89 0.39 -9.12
C GLY A 166 7.74 -1.14 -9.13
N TYR A 167 6.74 -1.69 -8.44
CA TYR A 167 6.44 -3.12 -8.51
C TYR A 167 5.75 -3.46 -9.83
N GLY A 168 6.20 -4.53 -10.49
CA GLY A 168 5.62 -5.02 -11.74
C GLY A 168 4.17 -5.50 -11.56
N THR A 169 3.46 -5.69 -12.68
CA THR A 169 2.11 -6.29 -12.68
C THR A 169 2.23 -7.80 -12.87
N ALA A 170 1.55 -8.57 -12.02
CA ALA A 170 1.52 -10.02 -12.08
C ALA A 170 0.23 -10.55 -11.45
N LYS A 171 -0.24 -11.71 -11.93
CA LYS A 171 -1.34 -12.43 -11.28
C LYS A 171 -0.77 -13.25 -10.13
N VAL A 172 -1.08 -12.85 -8.91
CA VAL A 172 -0.60 -13.42 -7.66
C VAL A 172 -1.75 -13.57 -6.67
N THR A 173 -1.66 -14.62 -5.87
CA THR A 173 -2.56 -14.93 -4.77
C THR A 173 -1.80 -14.86 -3.45
N TYR A 174 -2.50 -14.83 -2.32
CA TYR A 174 -1.83 -14.87 -1.01
C TYR A 174 -0.87 -16.07 -0.84
N LEU A 175 -1.17 -17.23 -1.44
CA LEU A 175 -0.33 -18.43 -1.34
C LEU A 175 1.05 -18.25 -1.96
N ASP A 176 1.18 -17.40 -2.98
CA ASP A 176 2.46 -17.13 -3.63
C ASP A 176 3.43 -16.39 -2.68
N PHE A 177 2.88 -15.55 -1.80
CA PHE A 177 3.66 -14.83 -0.79
C PHE A 177 4.07 -15.74 0.37
N VAL A 178 3.20 -16.67 0.79
CA VAL A 178 3.51 -17.64 1.85
C VAL A 178 4.60 -18.61 1.41
N ARG A 179 4.50 -19.14 0.18
CA ARG A 179 5.50 -20.08 -0.36
C ARG A 179 6.90 -19.46 -0.43
N ASN A 180 6.99 -18.20 -0.85
CA ASN A 180 8.28 -17.50 -0.94
C ASN A 180 8.92 -17.21 0.43
N GLN A 181 8.14 -17.12 1.51
CA GLN A 181 8.69 -17.01 2.88
C GLN A 181 9.16 -18.37 3.44
N SER A 182 8.63 -19.48 2.92
CA SER A 182 8.97 -20.84 3.37
C SER A 182 10.14 -21.49 2.63
N SER A 183 10.63 -20.89 1.54
CA SER A 183 11.83 -21.35 0.86
C SER A 183 13.05 -21.00 1.72
N PRO A 184 13.85 -21.98 2.19
CA PRO A 184 15.10 -21.67 2.87
C PRO A 184 16.00 -20.88 1.93
N SER A 185 16.60 -19.82 2.44
CA SER A 185 17.69 -19.09 1.77
C SER A 185 18.68 -20.12 1.20
N PRO A 186 19.12 -20.00 -0.06
CA PRO A 186 20.15 -20.89 -0.56
C PRO A 186 21.38 -20.72 0.34
N THR A 187 21.68 -21.77 1.10
CA THR A 187 22.90 -21.86 1.90
C THR A 187 24.06 -21.64 0.95
N PRO A 188 25.04 -20.78 1.27
CA PRO A 188 26.22 -20.66 0.43
C PRO A 188 26.90 -22.03 0.43
N THR A 189 26.89 -22.71 -0.72
CA THR A 189 27.69 -23.91 -0.96
C THR A 189 29.15 -23.52 -0.77
N SER A 190 29.70 -23.82 0.41
CA SER A 190 31.14 -23.94 0.60
C SER A 190 31.60 -25.13 -0.23
N SER A 191 32.31 -24.87 -1.31
CA SER A 191 33.04 -25.91 -2.03
C SER A 191 34.18 -26.41 -1.14
N GLU A 192 33.90 -27.44 -0.34
CA GLU A 192 34.95 -28.27 0.25
C GLU A 192 35.61 -29.06 -0.89
N GLY A 193 36.83 -28.66 -1.22
CA GLY A 193 37.69 -29.37 -2.15
C GLY A 193 38.06 -30.74 -1.59
N TRP A 194 37.72 -31.77 -2.36
CA TRP A 194 38.15 -33.15 -2.16
C TRP A 194 39.68 -33.27 -2.28
N VAL A 195 40.35 -33.77 -1.24
CA VAL A 195 41.77 -34.18 -1.27
C VAL A 195 41.82 -35.70 -1.00
N PRO A 196 42.42 -36.51 -1.89
CA PRO A 196 42.50 -37.96 -1.70
C PRO A 196 43.44 -38.36 -0.57
N ARG A 197 43.09 -39.45 0.12
CA ARG A 197 43.92 -40.12 1.15
C ARG A 197 45.22 -40.66 0.54
N GLY A 198 46.35 -40.35 1.17
CA GLY A 198 47.62 -41.05 1.02
C GLY A 198 48.08 -41.53 2.39
N ASP A 199 48.41 -42.82 2.49
CA ASP A 199 48.83 -43.51 3.70
C ASP A 199 50.25 -43.11 4.17
N LEU A 200 50.36 -42.91 5.48
CA LEU A 200 51.45 -43.25 6.42
C LEU A 200 52.91 -43.13 5.96
N GLN A 201 53.68 -42.22 6.58
CA GLN A 201 54.78 -42.65 7.46
C GLN A 201 55.26 -41.55 8.42
N GLU A 202 55.52 -41.97 9.66
CA GLU A 202 56.10 -41.23 10.78
C GLU A 202 57.50 -40.67 10.46
N SER A 203 57.83 -39.49 11.00
CA SER A 203 59.14 -39.26 11.63
C SER A 203 59.09 -38.05 12.55
N CYS A 204 59.52 -38.29 13.78
CA CYS A 204 59.75 -37.34 14.85
C CYS A 204 60.80 -36.26 14.54
N TYR A 205 60.76 -35.26 15.42
CA TYR A 205 61.87 -34.51 16.05
C TYR A 205 62.06 -33.01 15.74
N GLN A 206 62.20 -32.29 16.86
CA GLN A 206 62.41 -30.87 17.11
C GLN A 206 63.73 -30.34 16.52
N MET A 207 63.69 -29.11 15.96
CA MET A 207 64.33 -27.89 16.49
C MET A 207 63.95 -26.68 15.63
#